data_AF-A0A7X5ECI1-F1
#
_entry.id   AF-A0A7X5ECI1-F1
#
_cell.length_a   1.000
_cell.length_b   1.000
_cell.length_c   1.000
_cell.angle_alpha   90.00
_cell.angle_beta   90.00
_cell.angle_gamma   90.00
#
_symmetry.space_group_name_H-M   'P 1'
#
loop_
_entity.id
_entity.type
_entity.pdbx_description
1 polymer ?
#
loop_
_entity_poly.entity_id
_entity_poly.type
_entity_poly.pdbx_seq_one_letter_code
_entity_poly.pdbx_strand_id
1 'polypeptide(L)'
;SWHCSAVQAAMLALPRSLEDVGRVLGLDEQKMKEGKELIRYFCVPCKPTKTNGGRTRNLPCHAPEKWELFKTYCKRDVDVEKSIRRKLHNFPIPESEMELYRLDQRINDRGVLVDMELVRNAVSCERLHKEVVTKRAYELTGLENPNSVVQLKGWLGDMGMEAESLSKKAVAEMIAETDGEVEELLRLRLMLAKTSVKKYEAIERSACSDGRVHGMLMFYGANRSGRWSGKNVQLHNLPKNYLPDLELARNLVKQGRFEDIELLYDSTPNVLSELIRTAFIPKPGCRFVVADFSAIEARVMGWLSGEEWVLDVFRGDGKLYEMTASRMFGIPMEEIGKGSPERAKGKVASLSCQYGGSKNGLISMGALDMGLTEEELPPLVAAWRKANPHMVQFWWDVDAAAIKAVTEKQKTKVGKIIFEYKSGILFITLPSGRKLSYVKPRMAVNRFGRDGLTYEGIS
;
A
#
# COMPACT_ATOMS: atom_id res chain seq x y z
N SER A 1 3.35 -4.14 -33.07
CA SER A 1 2.79 -3.70 -31.77
C SER A 1 3.90 -3.59 -30.73
N TRP A 2 3.81 -2.62 -29.81
CA TRP A 2 4.77 -2.43 -28.72
C TRP A 2 4.43 -3.36 -27.53
N HIS A 3 5.42 -4.05 -26.97
CA HIS A 3 5.28 -4.94 -25.81
C HIS A 3 6.38 -4.65 -24.80
N CYS A 4 5.97 -4.35 -23.56
CA CYS A 4 6.89 -4.01 -22.48
C CYS A 4 7.38 -5.28 -21.76
N SER A 5 8.70 -5.51 -21.76
CA SER A 5 9.32 -6.65 -21.05
C SER A 5 9.03 -6.62 -19.55
N ALA A 6 8.95 -5.43 -18.93
CA ALA A 6 8.62 -5.30 -17.51
C ALA A 6 7.17 -5.71 -17.19
N VAL A 7 6.23 -5.47 -18.12
CA VAL A 7 4.83 -5.92 -17.97
C VAL A 7 4.76 -7.43 -18.14
N GLN A 8 5.42 -7.97 -19.17
CA GLN A 8 5.49 -9.42 -19.39
C GLN A 8 6.06 -10.15 -18.18
N ALA A 9 7.15 -9.62 -17.60
CA ALA A 9 7.74 -10.14 -16.37
C ALA A 9 6.76 -10.05 -15.19
N ALA A 10 6.13 -8.90 -14.98
CA ALA A 10 5.19 -8.70 -13.88
C ALA A 10 4.00 -9.68 -13.95
N MET A 11 3.51 -10.01 -15.14
CA MET A 11 2.42 -10.99 -15.31
C MET A 11 2.80 -12.41 -14.89
N LEU A 12 4.09 -12.72 -14.95
CA LEU A 12 4.65 -13.97 -14.47
C LEU A 12 5.07 -13.89 -12.99
N ALA A 13 4.64 -12.84 -12.28
CA ALA A 13 5.06 -12.51 -10.92
C ALA A 13 6.58 -12.37 -10.74
N LEU A 14 7.31 -12.15 -11.83
CA LEU A 14 8.74 -11.84 -11.79
C LEU A 14 8.97 -10.39 -11.36
N PRO A 15 10.19 -10.06 -10.89
CA PRO A 15 10.59 -8.68 -10.67
C PRO A 15 10.41 -7.81 -11.92
N ARG A 16 10.15 -6.52 -11.72
CA ARG A 16 10.00 -5.55 -12.81
C ARG A 16 11.28 -4.84 -13.18
N SER A 17 12.22 -4.75 -12.23
CA SER A 17 13.50 -4.11 -12.47
C SER A 17 14.30 -4.98 -13.44
N LEU A 18 15.00 -4.33 -14.38
CA LEU A 18 15.80 -5.02 -15.39
C LEU A 18 16.88 -5.93 -14.77
N GLU A 19 17.47 -5.47 -13.67
CA GLU A 19 18.49 -6.21 -12.91
C GLU A 19 17.89 -7.45 -12.25
N ASP A 20 16.81 -7.30 -11.48
CA ASP A 20 16.26 -8.40 -10.69
C ASP A 20 15.63 -9.47 -11.58
N VAL A 21 14.94 -9.07 -12.66
CA VAL A 21 14.40 -10.03 -13.62
C VAL A 21 15.53 -10.75 -14.37
N GLY A 22 16.60 -10.03 -14.74
CA GLY A 22 17.78 -10.62 -15.37
C GLY A 22 18.46 -11.65 -14.47
N ARG A 23 18.51 -11.38 -13.16
CA ARG A 23 19.03 -12.33 -12.15
C ARG A 23 18.14 -13.56 -12.04
N VAL A 24 16.82 -13.40 -11.89
CA VAL A 24 15.89 -14.54 -11.73
C VAL A 24 15.85 -15.43 -12.97
N LEU A 25 15.95 -14.84 -14.16
CA LEU A 25 15.98 -15.57 -15.44
C LEU A 25 17.36 -16.16 -15.78
N GLY A 26 18.39 -15.88 -14.97
CA GLY A 26 19.76 -16.36 -15.18
C GLY A 26 20.32 -15.89 -16.52
N LEU A 27 20.28 -14.58 -16.79
CA LEU A 27 20.88 -14.01 -17.99
C LEU A 27 22.39 -13.92 -17.85
N ASP A 28 23.13 -14.29 -18.90
CA ASP A 28 24.58 -14.13 -18.96
C ASP A 28 24.97 -12.64 -18.97
N GLU A 29 24.14 -11.83 -19.64
CA GLU A 29 24.27 -10.39 -19.68
C GLU A 29 23.39 -9.74 -18.60
N GLN A 30 24.04 -9.01 -17.70
CA GLN A 30 23.38 -8.30 -16.60
C GLN A 30 23.49 -6.79 -16.79
N LYS A 31 22.62 -6.06 -16.10
CA LYS A 31 22.66 -4.61 -16.02
C LYS A 31 23.99 -4.14 -15.40
N MET A 32 24.58 -3.08 -15.95
CA MET A 32 25.80 -2.49 -15.38
C MET A 32 25.49 -1.76 -14.06
N LYS A 33 26.34 -1.94 -13.04
CA LYS A 33 26.15 -1.34 -11.71
C LYS A 33 26.34 0.19 -11.74
N GLU A 34 27.23 0.66 -12.60
CA GLU A 34 27.60 2.05 -12.82
C GLU A 34 26.45 2.89 -13.41
N GLY A 35 25.45 2.23 -14.02
CA GLY A 35 24.33 2.89 -14.68
C GLY A 35 23.58 3.89 -13.79
N LYS A 36 23.41 3.59 -12.50
CA LYS A 36 22.74 4.48 -11.54
C LYS A 36 23.48 5.81 -11.38
N GLU A 37 24.81 5.77 -11.31
CA GLU A 37 25.63 6.97 -11.17
C GLU A 37 25.65 7.79 -12.46
N LEU A 38 25.71 7.12 -13.61
CA LEU A 38 25.69 7.77 -14.92
C LEU A 38 24.35 8.48 -15.19
N ILE A 39 23.21 7.83 -14.88
CA ILE A 39 21.89 8.45 -14.94
C ILE A 39 21.83 9.67 -14.01
N ARG A 40 22.31 9.54 -12.77
CA ARG A 40 22.33 10.66 -11.82
C ARG A 40 23.20 11.81 -12.33
N TYR A 41 24.29 11.52 -13.03
CA TYR A 41 25.20 12.54 -13.55
C TYR A 41 24.60 13.29 -14.73
N PHE A 42 24.09 12.59 -15.75
CA PHE A 42 23.65 13.20 -17.02
C PHE A 42 22.16 13.56 -17.07
N CYS A 43 21.29 12.86 -16.33
CA CYS A 43 19.84 13.02 -16.46
C CYS A 43 19.22 13.85 -15.32
N VAL A 44 19.90 13.98 -14.17
CA VAL A 44 19.41 14.74 -13.01
C VAL A 44 20.10 16.11 -12.94
N PRO A 45 19.39 17.21 -12.68
CA PRO A 45 20.02 18.52 -12.44
C PRO A 45 21.08 18.44 -11.32
N CYS A 46 22.19 19.15 -11.51
CA CYS A 46 23.23 19.24 -10.49
C CYS A 46 23.14 20.58 -9.75
N LYS A 47 23.53 20.60 -8.47
CA LYS A 47 23.63 21.86 -7.72
C LYS A 47 24.79 22.70 -8.28
N PRO A 48 24.63 24.02 -8.43
CA PRO A 48 25.73 24.89 -8.82
C PRO A 48 26.79 24.92 -7.71
N THR A 49 28.04 24.63 -8.05
CA THR A 49 29.19 24.68 -7.12
C THR A 49 30.34 25.42 -7.77
N LYS A 50 31.27 25.94 -6.96
CA LYS A 50 32.52 26.53 -7.50
C LYS A 50 33.27 25.53 -8.38
N THR A 51 33.32 24.27 -7.96
CA THR A 51 34.04 23.18 -8.66
C THR A 51 33.43 22.78 -10.01
N ASN A 52 32.15 23.03 -10.24
CA ASN A 52 31.49 22.72 -11.51
C ASN A 52 31.23 23.95 -12.39
N GLY A 53 31.81 25.10 -12.03
CA GLY A 53 31.63 26.36 -12.75
C GLY A 53 30.24 26.95 -12.60
N GLY A 54 29.52 26.66 -11.50
CA GLY A 54 28.17 27.15 -11.27
C GLY A 54 27.10 26.50 -12.16
N ARG A 55 27.42 25.39 -12.83
CA ARG A 55 26.48 24.74 -13.76
C ARG A 55 25.33 24.05 -13.02
N THR A 56 24.16 24.08 -13.66
CA THR A 56 22.93 23.45 -13.15
C THR A 56 22.61 22.11 -13.82
N ARG A 57 23.34 21.75 -14.90
CA ARG A 57 23.26 20.46 -15.59
C ARG A 57 24.64 20.00 -16.05
N ASN A 58 24.86 18.68 -16.08
CA ASN A 58 26.03 18.10 -16.74
C ASN A 58 25.66 17.70 -18.18
N LEU A 59 26.42 18.21 -19.15
CA LEU A 59 26.30 17.89 -20.56
C LEU A 59 27.37 16.85 -20.95
N PRO A 60 27.21 16.14 -22.09
CA PRO A 60 28.21 15.21 -22.59
C PRO A 60 29.64 15.79 -22.62
N CYS A 61 29.79 17.04 -23.03
CA CYS A 61 31.09 17.72 -23.09
C CYS A 61 31.77 17.93 -21.72
N HIS A 62 31.03 17.87 -20.62
CA HIS A 62 31.59 18.06 -19.28
C HIS A 62 32.28 16.80 -18.72
N ALA A 63 32.00 15.63 -19.31
CA ALA A 63 32.66 14.37 -18.96
C ALA A 63 32.60 13.38 -20.14
N PRO A 64 33.41 13.60 -21.20
CA PRO A 64 33.34 12.81 -22.44
C PRO A 64 33.49 11.29 -22.21
N GLU A 65 34.42 10.87 -21.35
CA GLU A 65 34.63 9.46 -21.02
C GLU A 65 33.41 8.83 -20.34
N LYS A 66 32.80 9.55 -19.38
CA LYS A 66 31.56 9.10 -18.72
C LYS A 66 30.41 9.05 -19.72
N TRP A 67 30.40 9.93 -20.71
CA TRP A 67 29.38 9.93 -21.75
C TRP A 67 29.51 8.72 -22.68
N GLU A 68 30.72 8.34 -23.08
CA GLU A 68 30.96 7.09 -23.81
C GLU A 68 30.51 5.86 -23.00
N LEU A 69 30.84 5.82 -21.71
CA LEU A 69 30.38 4.76 -20.81
C LEU A 69 28.84 4.74 -20.70
N PHE A 70 28.20 5.92 -20.62
CA PHE A 70 26.75 6.03 -20.56
C PHE A 70 26.07 5.53 -21.84
N LYS A 71 26.64 5.79 -23.03
CA LYS A 71 26.15 5.20 -24.28
C LYS A 71 26.26 3.68 -24.29
N THR A 72 27.37 3.12 -23.80
CA THR A 72 27.55 1.67 -23.66
C THR A 72 26.54 1.08 -22.69
N TYR A 73 26.30 1.73 -21.56
CA TYR A 73 25.24 1.38 -20.61
C TYR A 73 23.85 1.34 -21.27
N CYS A 74 23.47 2.37 -22.03
CA CYS A 74 22.19 2.39 -22.73
C CYS A 74 22.04 1.25 -23.75
N LYS A 75 23.12 0.88 -24.46
CA LYS A 75 23.11 -0.28 -25.38
C LYS A 75 22.92 -1.58 -24.60
N ARG A 76 23.67 -1.77 -23.51
CA ARG A 76 23.57 -2.96 -22.66
C ARG A 76 22.17 -3.15 -22.09
N ASP A 77 21.50 -2.09 -21.64
CA ASP A 77 20.12 -2.18 -21.15
C ASP A 77 19.17 -2.75 -22.23
N VAL A 78 19.30 -2.31 -23.49
CA VAL A 78 18.50 -2.83 -24.62
C VAL A 78 18.80 -4.31 -24.89
N ASP A 79 20.06 -4.73 -24.80
CA ASP A 79 20.45 -6.13 -25.01
C ASP A 79 19.91 -7.05 -23.90
N VAL A 80 19.90 -6.57 -22.65
CA VAL A 80 19.27 -7.27 -21.53
C VAL A 80 17.75 -7.37 -21.74
N GLU A 81 17.09 -6.28 -22.16
CA GLU A 81 15.65 -6.30 -22.49
C GLU A 81 15.29 -7.32 -23.59
N LYS A 82 16.11 -7.40 -24.65
CA LYS A 82 15.96 -8.42 -25.71
C LYS A 82 16.15 -9.82 -25.16
N SER A 83 17.12 -10.03 -24.28
CA SER A 83 17.40 -11.33 -23.66
C SER A 83 16.26 -11.79 -22.75
N ILE A 84 15.66 -10.88 -21.97
CA ILE A 84 14.44 -11.15 -21.20
C ILE A 84 13.32 -11.58 -22.14
N ARG A 85 13.08 -10.82 -23.22
CA ARG A 85 12.01 -11.12 -24.18
C ARG A 85 12.21 -12.49 -24.85
N ARG A 86 13.45 -12.86 -25.18
CA ARG A 86 13.79 -14.20 -25.69
C ARG A 86 13.50 -15.29 -24.67
N LYS A 87 13.89 -15.12 -23.39
CA LYS A 87 13.60 -16.11 -22.33
C LYS A 87 12.10 -16.27 -22.10
N LEU A 88 11.33 -15.18 -22.21
CA LEU A 88 9.89 -15.16 -21.96
C LEU A 88 9.02 -15.39 -23.22
N HIS A 89 9.60 -15.74 -24.37
CA HIS A 89 8.86 -15.82 -25.65
C HIS A 89 7.66 -16.79 -25.63
N ASN A 90 7.76 -17.87 -24.86
CA ASN A 90 6.70 -18.87 -24.70
C ASN A 90 5.52 -18.39 -23.83
N PHE A 91 5.64 -17.20 -23.23
CA PHE A 91 4.64 -16.59 -22.36
C PHE A 91 4.30 -15.18 -22.86
N PRO A 92 3.70 -15.04 -24.06
CA PRO A 92 3.29 -13.74 -24.56
C PRO A 92 2.19 -13.14 -23.68
N ILE A 93 2.09 -11.82 -23.67
CA ILE A 93 0.99 -11.12 -23.01
C ILE A 93 -0.30 -11.41 -23.81
N PRO A 94 -1.35 -11.99 -23.20
CA PRO A 94 -2.65 -12.15 -23.87
C PRO A 94 -3.26 -10.80 -24.25
N GLU A 95 -4.01 -10.76 -25.35
CA GLU A 95 -4.57 -9.49 -25.84
C GLU A 95 -5.49 -8.81 -24.81
N SER A 96 -6.27 -9.59 -24.06
CA SER A 96 -7.12 -9.06 -22.97
C SER A 96 -6.32 -8.32 -21.90
N GLU A 97 -5.10 -8.77 -21.59
CA GLU A 97 -4.21 -8.11 -20.62
C GLU A 97 -3.51 -6.90 -21.26
N MET A 98 -3.19 -6.96 -22.56
CA MET A 98 -2.72 -5.79 -23.31
C MET A 98 -3.76 -4.67 -23.36
N GLU A 99 -5.04 -5.00 -23.52
CA GLU A 99 -6.13 -4.02 -23.48
C GLU A 99 -6.21 -3.31 -22.13
N LEU A 100 -6.13 -4.06 -21.03
CA LEU A 100 -6.08 -3.49 -19.67
C LEU A 100 -4.83 -2.64 -19.45
N TYR A 101 -3.68 -3.06 -19.98
CA TYR A 101 -2.45 -2.28 -19.89
C TYR A 101 -2.54 -0.96 -20.67
N ARG A 102 -3.10 -0.98 -21.89
CA ARG A 102 -3.38 0.24 -22.68
C ARG A 102 -4.38 1.14 -21.97
N LEU A 103 -5.38 0.57 -21.29
CA LEU A 103 -6.32 1.34 -20.46
C LEU A 103 -5.60 2.03 -19.30
N ASP A 104 -4.72 1.32 -18.58
CA ASP A 104 -3.87 1.90 -17.53
C ASP A 104 -3.03 3.08 -18.07
N GLN A 105 -2.43 2.94 -19.26
CA GLN A 105 -1.65 4.04 -19.86
C GLN A 105 -2.54 5.24 -20.17
N ARG A 106 -3.71 5.04 -20.78
CA ARG A 106 -4.67 6.12 -21.05
C ARG A 106 -5.16 6.82 -19.79
N ILE A 107 -5.36 6.09 -18.69
CA ILE A 107 -5.75 6.67 -17.40
C ILE A 107 -4.61 7.51 -16.84
N ASN A 108 -3.39 6.98 -16.87
CA ASN A 108 -2.20 7.66 -16.38
C ASN A 108 -1.84 8.92 -17.19
N ASP A 109 -1.94 8.85 -18.51
CA ASP A 109 -1.71 9.98 -19.42
C ASP A 109 -2.79 11.05 -19.28
N ARG A 110 -4.04 10.66 -19.06
CA ARG A 110 -5.13 11.61 -18.81
C ARG A 110 -4.92 12.41 -17.53
N GLY A 111 -4.42 11.77 -16.48
CA GLY A 111 -4.23 12.38 -15.17
C GLY A 111 -5.53 12.90 -14.52
N VAL A 112 -5.38 13.57 -13.38
CA VAL A 112 -6.46 14.19 -12.60
C VAL A 112 -6.08 15.63 -12.25
N LEU A 113 -7.02 16.56 -12.37
CA LEU A 113 -6.77 17.96 -11.99
C LEU A 113 -6.63 18.08 -10.47
N VAL A 114 -5.76 18.99 -10.05
CA VAL A 114 -5.51 19.27 -8.64
C VAL A 114 -5.67 20.75 -8.31
N ASP A 115 -6.26 21.05 -7.16
CA ASP A 115 -6.33 22.41 -6.62
C ASP A 115 -4.97 22.78 -6.01
N MET A 116 -4.08 23.32 -6.84
CA MET A 116 -2.72 23.68 -6.43
C MET A 116 -2.67 24.78 -5.37
N GLU A 117 -3.69 25.62 -5.27
CA GLU A 117 -3.79 26.63 -4.21
C GLU A 117 -4.02 25.96 -2.86
N LEU A 118 -4.98 25.04 -2.78
CA LEU A 118 -5.19 24.22 -1.58
C LEU A 118 -3.93 23.43 -1.22
N VAL A 119 -3.26 22.81 -2.21
CA VAL A 119 -2.05 22.00 -1.97
C VAL A 119 -0.93 22.85 -1.38
N ARG A 120 -0.62 24.01 -1.97
CA ARG A 120 0.44 24.90 -1.48
C ARG A 120 0.12 25.44 -0.09
N ASN A 121 -1.13 25.85 0.14
CA ASN A 121 -1.52 26.37 1.45
C ASN A 121 -1.56 25.28 2.53
N ALA A 122 -1.90 24.03 2.19
CA ALA A 122 -1.77 22.91 3.11
C ALA A 122 -0.31 22.62 3.51
N VAL A 123 0.63 22.68 2.56
CA VAL A 123 2.07 22.55 2.84
C VAL A 123 2.57 23.71 3.72
N SER A 124 2.14 24.94 3.43
CA SER A 124 2.48 26.12 4.25
C SER A 124 1.90 26.04 5.66
N CYS A 125 0.64 25.63 5.79
CA CYS A 125 -0.07 25.47 7.06
C CYS A 125 0.70 24.54 7.99
N GLU A 126 1.05 23.35 7.51
CA GLU A 126 1.82 22.39 8.30
C GLU A 126 3.20 22.92 8.67
N ARG A 127 3.88 23.63 7.75
CA ARG A 127 5.20 24.19 8.05
C ARG A 127 5.11 25.15 9.23
N LEU A 128 4.13 26.04 9.23
CA LEU A 128 3.88 26.98 10.33
C LEU A 128 3.49 26.23 11.61
N HIS A 129 2.58 25.27 11.52
CA HIS A 129 2.19 24.44 12.66
C HIS A 129 3.40 23.72 13.28
N LYS A 130 4.30 23.16 12.46
CA LYS A 130 5.54 22.53 12.93
C LYS A 130 6.48 23.52 13.60
N GLU A 131 6.62 24.73 13.07
CA GLU A 131 7.43 25.78 13.69
C GLU A 131 6.87 26.12 15.08
N VAL A 132 5.55 26.29 15.23
CA VAL A 132 4.87 26.57 16.51
C VAL A 132 5.03 25.42 17.50
N VAL A 133 4.69 24.20 17.11
CA VAL A 133 4.77 23.01 17.98
C VAL A 133 6.21 22.72 18.40
N THR A 134 7.15 22.88 17.47
CA THR A 134 8.59 22.71 17.76
C THR A 134 9.05 23.77 18.75
N LYS A 135 8.68 25.05 18.55
CA LYS A 135 9.01 26.13 19.48
C LYS A 135 8.45 25.89 20.88
N ARG A 136 7.19 25.45 20.99
CA ARG A 136 6.59 25.10 22.29
C ARG A 136 7.33 23.94 22.96
N ALA A 137 7.72 22.92 22.20
CA ALA A 137 8.51 21.81 22.73
C ALA A 137 9.91 22.26 23.21
N TYR A 138 10.52 23.23 22.52
CA TYR A 138 11.76 23.88 22.97
C TYR A 138 11.56 24.65 24.29
N GLU A 139 10.52 25.47 24.38
CA GLU A 139 10.20 26.26 25.58
C GLU A 139 9.94 25.37 26.80
N LEU A 140 9.29 24.23 26.60
CA LEU A 140 8.94 23.27 27.66
C LEU A 140 10.16 22.47 28.14
N THR A 141 11.03 22.04 27.22
CA THR A 141 12.08 21.05 27.54
C THR A 141 13.48 21.64 27.68
N GLY A 142 13.75 22.80 27.08
CA GLY A 142 15.10 23.36 26.98
C GLY A 142 16.09 22.55 26.13
N LEU A 143 15.65 21.47 25.47
CA LEU A 143 16.50 20.58 24.68
C LEU A 143 16.99 21.26 23.39
N GLU A 144 18.19 20.92 22.91
CA GLU A 144 18.70 21.42 21.62
C GLU A 144 17.91 20.87 20.42
N ASN A 145 17.33 19.68 20.54
CA ASN A 145 16.50 19.06 19.52
C ASN A 145 15.37 18.21 20.15
N PRO A 146 14.19 18.79 20.40
CA PRO A 146 13.03 18.08 20.96
C PRO A 146 12.44 17.03 20.03
N ASN A 147 12.98 16.85 18.81
CA ASN A 147 12.63 15.72 17.93
C ASN A 147 13.54 14.50 18.09
N SER A 148 14.66 14.63 18.81
CA SER A 148 15.61 13.54 19.05
C SER A 148 15.04 12.58 20.10
N VAL A 149 14.90 11.30 19.70
CA VAL A 149 14.42 10.23 20.61
C VAL A 149 15.32 10.10 21.83
N VAL A 150 16.63 10.26 21.66
CA VAL A 150 17.61 10.13 22.75
C VAL A 150 17.45 11.28 23.75
N GLN A 151 17.34 12.51 23.27
CA GLN A 151 17.20 13.69 24.15
C GLN A 151 15.84 13.68 24.86
N LEU A 152 14.76 13.32 24.17
CA LEU A 152 13.43 13.17 24.77
C LEU A 152 13.40 12.10 25.86
N LYS A 153 14.03 10.93 25.62
CA LYS A 153 14.11 9.88 26.64
C LYS A 153 14.90 10.32 27.87
N GLY A 154 15.98 11.07 27.69
CA GLY A 154 16.75 11.65 28.79
C GLY A 154 15.89 12.61 29.63
N TRP A 155 15.22 13.56 28.98
CA TRP A 155 14.34 14.52 29.66
C TRP A 155 13.17 13.84 30.37
N LEU A 156 12.53 12.84 29.75
CA LEU A 156 11.48 12.06 30.40
C LEU A 156 12.01 11.34 31.65
N GLY A 157 13.23 10.77 31.57
CA GLY A 157 13.89 10.15 32.71
C GLY A 157 14.17 11.13 33.85
N ASP A 158 14.60 12.35 33.53
CA ASP A 158 14.82 13.43 34.51
C ASP A 158 13.49 13.84 35.20
N MET A 159 12.37 13.74 34.50
CA MET A 159 11.01 13.94 35.03
C MET A 159 10.43 12.69 35.72
N GLY A 160 11.23 11.63 35.91
CA GLY A 160 10.83 10.41 36.62
C GLY A 160 10.08 9.38 35.78
N MET A 161 10.10 9.50 34.44
CA MET A 161 9.45 8.59 33.51
C MET A 161 10.46 7.91 32.57
N GLU A 162 10.65 6.60 32.72
CA GLU A 162 11.44 5.83 31.76
C GLU A 162 10.60 5.37 30.57
N ALA A 163 10.98 5.80 29.36
CA ALA A 163 10.31 5.39 28.12
C ALA A 163 11.16 4.38 27.32
N GLU A 164 10.74 3.12 27.27
CA GLU A 164 11.36 2.11 26.40
C GLU A 164 11.14 2.40 24.92
N SER A 165 10.00 2.97 24.54
CA SER A 165 9.63 3.29 23.17
C SER A 165 8.91 4.63 23.07
N LEU A 166 9.31 5.45 22.09
CA LEU A 166 8.59 6.68 21.72
C LEU A 166 7.83 6.50 20.39
N SER A 167 7.35 5.28 20.13
CA SER A 167 6.46 5.01 19.00
C SER A 167 5.11 5.70 19.18
N LYS A 168 4.37 5.96 18.09
CA LYS A 168 3.06 6.61 18.16
C LYS A 168 2.11 5.92 19.14
N LYS A 169 2.12 4.58 19.19
CA LYS A 169 1.28 3.78 20.08
C LYS A 169 1.71 3.95 21.54
N ALA A 170 2.99 3.72 21.83
CA ALA A 170 3.55 3.86 23.18
C ALA A 170 3.32 5.27 23.75
N VAL A 171 3.51 6.32 22.93
CA VAL A 171 3.27 7.71 23.35
C VAL A 171 1.79 7.96 23.68
N ALA A 172 0.86 7.38 22.91
CA ALA A 172 -0.57 7.52 23.20
C ALA A 172 -0.98 6.81 24.50
N GLU A 173 -0.37 5.68 24.81
CA GLU A 173 -0.57 4.95 26.08
C GLU A 173 0.00 5.77 27.26
N MET A 174 1.22 6.32 27.13
CA MET A 174 1.84 7.16 28.18
C MET A 174 1.03 8.43 28.47
N ILE A 175 0.39 9.05 27.48
CA ILE A 175 -0.48 10.23 27.69
C ILE A 175 -1.65 9.90 28.63
N ALA A 176 -2.16 8.66 28.64
CA ALA A 176 -3.27 8.28 29.52
C ALA A 176 -2.84 8.16 30.99
N GLU A 177 -1.54 8.02 31.25
CA GLU A 177 -0.95 7.79 32.58
C GLU A 177 -0.10 8.97 33.06
N THR A 178 -0.10 10.09 32.33
CA THR A 178 0.70 11.28 32.63
C THR A 178 -0.15 12.52 32.73
N ASP A 179 0.37 13.51 33.47
CA ASP A 179 -0.21 14.83 33.62
C ASP A 179 0.86 15.92 33.47
N GLY A 180 0.41 17.17 33.44
CA GLY A 180 1.28 18.36 33.44
C GLY A 180 2.21 18.46 32.23
N GLU A 181 3.47 18.82 32.49
CA GLU A 181 4.47 19.09 31.44
C GLU A 181 4.85 17.84 30.64
N VAL A 182 4.83 16.66 31.26
CA VAL A 182 5.12 15.40 30.58
C VAL A 182 4.02 15.07 29.58
N GLU A 183 2.77 15.18 29.99
CA GLU A 183 1.63 14.96 29.11
C GLU A 183 1.64 15.93 27.92
N GLU A 184 1.91 17.22 28.18
CA GLU A 184 2.01 18.24 27.15
C GLU A 184 3.09 17.89 26.12
N LEU A 185 4.30 17.53 26.57
CA LEU A 185 5.40 17.14 25.68
C LEU A 185 5.05 15.93 24.81
N LEU A 186 4.42 14.90 25.41
CA LEU A 186 4.01 13.70 24.69
C LEU A 186 2.95 14.02 23.62
N ARG A 187 2.02 14.94 23.91
CA ARG A 187 1.05 15.45 22.92
C ARG A 187 1.75 16.22 21.78
N LEU A 188 2.70 17.11 22.10
CA LEU A 188 3.53 17.84 21.11
C LEU A 188 4.29 16.85 20.21
N ARG A 189 4.83 15.78 20.78
CA ARG A 189 5.53 14.73 20.02
C ARG A 189 4.60 14.01 19.04
N LEU A 190 3.37 13.68 19.45
CA LEU A 190 2.39 13.06 18.54
C LEU A 190 2.03 13.97 17.36
N MET A 191 1.88 15.27 17.61
CA MET A 191 1.62 16.27 16.57
C MET A 191 2.77 16.32 15.55
N LEU A 192 4.03 16.37 16.02
CA LEU A 192 5.21 16.39 15.14
C LEU A 192 5.40 15.09 14.35
N ALA A 193 4.96 13.95 14.90
CA ALA A 193 5.09 12.65 14.25
C ALA A 193 4.09 12.44 13.09
N LYS A 194 2.99 13.20 13.03
CA LYS A 194 1.98 13.06 11.97
C LYS A 194 2.55 13.63 10.66
N THR A 195 2.47 12.84 9.59
CA THR A 195 3.06 13.21 8.27
C THR A 195 1.98 13.51 7.23
N SER A 196 1.01 14.33 7.62
CA SER A 196 -0.16 14.74 6.83
C SER A 196 0.22 15.33 5.47
N VAL A 197 1.39 15.96 5.38
CA VAL A 197 1.84 16.71 4.19
C VAL A 197 2.58 15.95 3.12
N LYS A 198 3.14 14.76 3.41
CA LYS A 198 3.94 14.03 2.41
C LYS A 198 3.14 13.74 1.13
N LYS A 199 1.81 13.63 1.26
CA LYS A 199 0.88 13.46 0.13
C LYS A 199 0.68 14.76 -0.65
N TYR A 200 0.54 15.90 0.01
CA TYR A 200 0.47 17.21 -0.64
C TYR A 200 1.77 17.55 -1.39
N GLU A 201 2.92 17.34 -0.75
CA GLU A 201 4.23 17.50 -1.42
C GLU A 201 4.39 16.52 -2.60
N ALA A 202 3.86 15.30 -2.49
CA ALA A 202 3.86 14.36 -3.60
C ALA A 202 2.96 14.81 -4.75
N ILE A 203 1.80 15.43 -4.47
CA ILE A 203 0.96 16.08 -5.47
C ILE A 203 1.74 17.20 -6.14
N GLU A 204 2.33 18.11 -5.37
CA GLU A 204 3.09 19.25 -5.88
C GLU A 204 4.25 18.81 -6.78
N ARG A 205 5.04 17.80 -6.37
CA ARG A 205 6.13 17.25 -7.18
C ARG A 205 5.65 16.54 -8.46
N SER A 206 4.41 16.06 -8.47
CA SER A 206 3.85 15.25 -9.57
C SER A 206 2.90 16.04 -10.48
N ALA A 207 2.57 17.28 -10.12
CA ALA A 207 1.72 18.14 -10.91
C ALA A 207 2.48 18.62 -12.17
N CYS A 208 1.86 18.42 -13.33
CA CYS A 208 2.36 18.86 -14.62
C CYS A 208 1.83 20.25 -14.97
N SER A 209 2.37 20.83 -16.05
CA SER A 209 2.03 22.18 -16.52
C SER A 209 0.56 22.36 -16.92
N ASP A 210 -0.17 21.27 -17.17
CA ASP A 210 -1.61 21.27 -17.45
C ASP A 210 -2.47 21.27 -16.17
N GLY A 211 -1.85 21.40 -14.99
CA GLY A 211 -2.52 21.42 -13.69
C GLY A 211 -2.97 20.03 -13.22
N ARG A 212 -2.52 18.96 -13.87
CA ARG A 212 -2.88 17.57 -13.51
C ARG A 212 -1.74 16.80 -12.90
N VAL A 213 -2.09 15.80 -12.11
CA VAL A 213 -1.17 14.75 -11.68
C VAL A 213 -1.33 13.53 -12.59
N HIS A 214 -0.22 13.07 -13.17
CA HIS A 214 -0.17 11.93 -14.09
C HIS A 214 0.56 10.73 -13.49
N GLY A 215 0.43 9.55 -14.12
CA GLY A 215 1.24 8.37 -13.78
C GLY A 215 1.00 7.82 -12.37
N MET A 216 -0.22 7.96 -11.84
CA MET A 216 -0.57 7.62 -10.46
C MET A 216 -0.86 6.13 -10.23
N LEU A 217 -1.06 5.36 -11.30
CA LEU A 217 -1.36 3.94 -11.25
C LEU A 217 -0.25 3.14 -11.93
N MET A 218 -0.06 1.91 -11.48
CA MET A 218 0.87 0.98 -12.08
C MET A 218 0.15 -0.32 -12.37
N PHE A 219 -0.04 -0.63 -13.66
CA PHE A 219 -0.49 -1.92 -14.14
C PHE A 219 0.39 -3.05 -13.57
N TYR A 220 -0.21 -4.08 -12.97
CA TYR A 220 0.52 -5.18 -12.29
C TYR A 220 1.55 -4.68 -11.26
N GLY A 221 1.23 -3.58 -10.57
CA GLY A 221 2.05 -3.08 -9.46
C GLY A 221 2.06 -4.03 -8.26
N ALA A 222 0.93 -4.70 -7.98
CA ALA A 222 0.87 -5.86 -7.10
C ALA A 222 0.94 -7.14 -7.96
N ASN A 223 2.12 -7.40 -8.53
CA ASN A 223 2.34 -8.40 -9.58
C ASN A 223 1.84 -9.83 -9.24
N ARG A 224 1.86 -10.23 -7.95
CA ARG A 224 1.36 -11.56 -7.52
C ARG A 224 -0.15 -11.74 -7.69
N SER A 225 -0.94 -10.71 -7.40
CA SER A 225 -2.41 -10.75 -7.57
C SER A 225 -2.86 -10.17 -8.90
N GLY A 226 -1.97 -9.45 -9.60
CA GLY A 226 -2.22 -8.65 -10.78
C GLY A 226 -3.06 -7.39 -10.52
N ARG A 227 -3.29 -7.02 -9.25
CA ARG A 227 -3.94 -5.74 -8.92
C ARG A 227 -3.03 -4.58 -9.35
N TRP A 228 -3.65 -3.50 -9.82
CA TRP A 228 -2.95 -2.26 -10.06
C TRP A 228 -2.54 -1.66 -8.71
N SER A 229 -1.39 -1.01 -8.64
CA SER A 229 -0.95 -0.32 -7.42
C SER A 229 -0.90 1.19 -7.63
N GLY A 230 -0.88 1.93 -6.52
CA GLY A 230 -0.65 3.37 -6.55
C GLY A 230 0.83 3.69 -6.73
N LYS A 231 1.12 4.70 -7.54
CA LYS A 231 2.44 5.31 -7.74
C LYS A 231 2.36 6.81 -7.43
N ASN A 232 3.51 7.47 -7.25
CA ASN A 232 3.63 8.88 -6.94
C ASN A 232 2.85 9.24 -5.67
N VAL A 233 1.64 9.79 -5.78
CA VAL A 233 0.76 10.13 -4.65
C VAL A 233 0.22 8.89 -3.92
N GLN A 234 0.15 7.74 -4.60
CA GLN A 234 -0.45 6.49 -4.11
C GLN A 234 -1.92 6.66 -3.66
N LEU A 235 -2.82 6.79 -4.62
CA LEU A 235 -4.25 7.06 -4.40
C LEU A 235 -4.95 6.04 -3.47
N HIS A 236 -4.54 4.78 -3.51
CA HIS A 236 -5.10 3.71 -2.66
C HIS A 236 -4.89 3.94 -1.16
N ASN A 237 -3.88 4.74 -0.78
CA ASN A 237 -3.50 5.00 0.61
C ASN A 237 -3.96 6.39 1.10
N LEU A 238 -4.93 7.02 0.41
CA LEU A 238 -5.48 8.30 0.86
C LEU A 238 -6.46 8.08 2.03
N PRO A 239 -6.31 8.80 3.15
CA PRO A 239 -7.23 8.73 4.29
C PRO A 239 -8.66 9.09 3.87
N LYS A 240 -9.64 8.55 4.59
CA LYS A 240 -11.06 8.87 4.42
C LYS A 240 -11.40 10.19 5.12
N ASN A 241 -12.51 10.78 4.72
CA ASN A 241 -13.01 12.03 5.26
C ASN A 241 -14.12 11.71 6.29
N TYR A 242 -14.01 12.28 7.47
CA TYR A 242 -14.93 12.15 8.60
C TYR A 242 -15.29 13.51 9.21
N LEU A 243 -14.56 14.58 8.85
CA LEU A 243 -14.90 15.95 9.23
C LEU A 243 -16.38 16.28 8.88
N PRO A 244 -17.18 16.75 9.85
CA PRO A 244 -18.59 17.08 9.63
C PRO A 244 -18.77 18.30 8.70
N ASP A 245 -17.84 19.25 8.74
CA ASP A 245 -17.85 20.54 8.06
C ASP A 245 -16.70 20.66 7.04
N LEU A 246 -16.48 19.58 6.28
CA LEU A 246 -15.38 19.43 5.33
C LEU A 246 -15.19 20.64 4.38
N GLU A 247 -16.27 21.28 3.95
CA GLU A 247 -16.22 22.44 3.05
C GLU A 247 -15.64 23.69 3.74
N LEU A 248 -16.00 23.94 5.00
CA LEU A 248 -15.45 25.04 5.80
C LEU A 248 -13.95 24.83 6.01
N ALA A 249 -13.56 23.65 6.49
CA ALA A 249 -12.17 23.27 6.69
C ALA A 249 -11.34 23.47 5.41
N ARG A 250 -11.88 23.01 4.27
CA ARG A 250 -11.23 23.17 2.97
C ARG A 250 -11.03 24.63 2.60
N ASN A 251 -12.05 25.46 2.79
CA ASN A 251 -12.01 26.88 2.43
C ASN A 251 -11.03 27.66 3.30
N LEU A 252 -10.99 27.39 4.61
CA LEU A 252 -10.05 28.00 5.54
C LEU A 252 -8.59 27.69 5.15
N VAL A 253 -8.27 26.41 4.89
CA VAL A 253 -6.92 26.02 4.40
C VAL A 253 -6.63 26.68 3.06
N LYS A 254 -7.59 26.66 2.13
CA LYS A 254 -7.41 27.27 0.80
C LYS A 254 -7.17 28.78 0.88
N GLN A 255 -7.79 29.50 1.81
CA GLN A 255 -7.60 30.94 2.02
C GLN A 255 -6.33 31.28 2.82
N GLY A 256 -5.60 30.29 3.33
CA GLY A 256 -4.44 30.52 4.19
C GLY A 256 -4.78 30.94 5.61
N ARG A 257 -6.03 30.74 6.05
CA ARG A 257 -6.54 31.13 7.37
C ARG A 257 -6.17 30.10 8.44
N PHE A 258 -4.87 29.98 8.73
CA PHE A 258 -4.34 28.90 9.57
C PHE A 258 -4.68 29.05 11.05
N GLU A 259 -4.71 30.28 11.56
CA GLU A 259 -5.10 30.57 12.96
C GLU A 259 -6.53 30.10 13.24
N ASP A 260 -7.45 30.30 12.28
CA ASP A 260 -8.82 29.83 12.41
C ASP A 260 -8.92 28.29 12.39
N ILE A 261 -8.02 27.60 11.69
CA ILE A 261 -7.97 26.13 11.74
C ILE A 261 -7.56 25.66 13.15
N GLU A 262 -6.56 26.31 13.76
CA GLU A 262 -6.12 25.97 15.11
C GLU A 262 -7.16 26.31 16.17
N LEU A 263 -7.98 27.34 15.95
CA LEU A 263 -9.06 27.73 16.85
C LEU A 263 -10.29 26.81 16.74
N LEU A 264 -10.65 26.39 15.53
CA LEU A 264 -11.90 25.67 15.26
C LEU A 264 -11.75 24.14 15.32
N TYR A 265 -10.53 23.60 15.19
CA TYR A 265 -10.30 22.16 15.14
C TYR A 265 -9.22 21.72 16.13
N ASP A 266 -9.47 20.60 16.79
CA ASP A 266 -8.55 20.02 17.78
C ASP A 266 -7.18 19.60 17.19
N SER A 267 -7.10 19.42 15.86
CA SER A 267 -5.89 18.92 15.22
C SER A 267 -5.77 19.39 13.78
N THR A 268 -4.97 20.43 13.55
CA THR A 268 -4.55 20.89 12.22
C THR A 268 -4.01 19.75 11.35
N PRO A 269 -3.09 18.87 11.84
CA PRO A 269 -2.62 17.74 11.06
C PRO A 269 -3.74 16.74 10.68
N ASN A 270 -4.76 16.59 11.53
CA ASN A 270 -5.93 15.77 11.18
C ASN A 270 -6.76 16.39 10.07
N VAL A 271 -7.04 17.69 10.19
CA VAL A 271 -7.77 18.44 9.17
C VAL A 271 -7.08 18.32 7.82
N LEU A 272 -5.78 18.61 7.75
CA LEU A 272 -5.00 18.47 6.52
C LEU A 272 -5.03 17.05 5.96
N SER A 273 -4.91 16.04 6.83
CA SER A 273 -4.97 14.63 6.43
C SER A 273 -6.31 14.29 5.78
N GLU A 274 -7.44 14.67 6.37
CA GLU A 274 -8.76 14.35 5.83
C GLU A 274 -9.13 15.16 4.58
N LEU A 275 -8.53 16.35 4.40
CA LEU A 275 -8.75 17.18 3.22
C LEU A 275 -8.04 16.69 1.95
N ILE A 276 -7.08 15.78 2.04
CA ILE A 276 -6.20 15.41 0.90
C ILE A 276 -6.96 14.92 -0.33
N ARG A 277 -8.09 14.22 -0.15
CA ARG A 277 -8.92 13.76 -1.29
C ARG A 277 -9.56 14.93 -2.03
N THR A 278 -9.85 16.02 -1.33
CA THR A 278 -10.47 17.24 -1.89
C THR A 278 -9.49 18.09 -2.70
N ALA A 279 -8.19 17.79 -2.64
CA ALA A 279 -7.18 18.36 -3.51
C ALA A 279 -7.36 17.92 -4.96
N PHE A 280 -7.97 16.76 -5.19
CA PHE A 280 -8.34 16.31 -6.53
C PHE A 280 -9.69 16.92 -6.91
N ILE A 281 -9.74 17.60 -8.06
CA ILE A 281 -10.93 18.33 -8.50
C ILE A 281 -11.34 17.90 -9.92
N PRO A 282 -12.64 17.92 -10.25
CA PRO A 282 -13.08 17.69 -11.61
C PRO A 282 -12.69 18.86 -12.51
N LYS A 283 -12.68 18.64 -13.83
CA LYS A 283 -12.58 19.72 -14.82
C LYS A 283 -13.77 20.69 -14.64
N PRO A 284 -13.62 22.00 -14.90
CA PRO A 284 -14.74 22.93 -14.94
C PRO A 284 -15.91 22.40 -15.78
N GLY A 285 -17.12 22.51 -15.24
CA GLY A 285 -18.34 21.97 -15.86
C GLY A 285 -18.51 20.45 -15.74
N CYS A 286 -17.64 19.75 -15.02
CA CYS A 286 -17.74 18.31 -14.78
C CYS A 286 -17.86 17.99 -13.28
N ARG A 287 -18.24 16.75 -12.98
CA ARG A 287 -18.24 16.17 -11.63
C ARG A 287 -17.54 14.82 -11.63
N PHE A 288 -17.07 14.37 -10.46
CA PHE A 288 -16.64 13.00 -10.31
C PHE A 288 -17.83 12.05 -10.19
N VAL A 289 -17.67 10.85 -10.74
CA VAL A 289 -18.60 9.73 -10.57
C VAL A 289 -17.78 8.58 -9.99
N VAL A 290 -18.20 8.06 -8.84
CA VAL A 290 -17.53 6.96 -8.16
C VAL A 290 -18.41 5.74 -8.25
N ALA A 291 -17.85 4.65 -8.78
CA ALA A 291 -18.48 3.33 -8.80
C ALA A 291 -17.56 2.38 -8.02
N ASP A 292 -18.13 1.66 -7.07
CA ASP A 292 -17.40 0.73 -6.20
C ASP A 292 -18.13 -0.61 -6.11
N PHE A 293 -17.36 -1.70 -6.00
CA PHE A 293 -17.93 -3.03 -5.80
C PHE A 293 -18.01 -3.34 -4.30
N SER A 294 -19.22 -3.24 -3.75
CA SER A 294 -19.47 -3.47 -2.33
C SER A 294 -19.11 -4.90 -1.90
N ALA A 295 -18.11 -5.03 -1.03
CA ALA A 295 -17.65 -6.29 -0.45
C ALA A 295 -17.35 -7.40 -1.47
N ILE A 296 -16.78 -7.03 -2.63
CA ILE A 296 -16.53 -7.96 -3.74
C ILE A 296 -15.73 -9.20 -3.33
N GLU A 297 -14.76 -9.05 -2.42
CA GLU A 297 -13.90 -10.15 -2.00
C GLU A 297 -14.67 -11.19 -1.19
N ALA A 298 -15.55 -10.76 -0.28
CA ALA A 298 -16.41 -11.68 0.47
C ALA A 298 -17.42 -12.40 -0.44
N ARG A 299 -18.00 -11.68 -1.41
CA ARG A 299 -18.89 -12.26 -2.43
C ARG A 299 -18.20 -13.35 -3.25
N VAL A 300 -17.01 -13.04 -3.76
CA VAL A 300 -16.21 -13.97 -4.57
C VAL A 300 -15.75 -15.16 -3.72
N MET A 301 -15.34 -14.94 -2.47
CA MET A 301 -14.97 -16.04 -1.56
C MET A 301 -16.16 -16.96 -1.30
N GLY A 302 -17.33 -16.44 -0.93
CA GLY A 302 -18.53 -17.25 -0.70
C GLY A 302 -18.92 -18.06 -1.94
N TRP A 303 -18.80 -17.46 -3.13
CA TRP A 303 -19.09 -18.13 -4.39
C TRP A 303 -18.07 -19.20 -4.78
N LEU A 304 -16.77 -18.97 -4.53
CA LEU A 304 -15.71 -19.93 -4.83
C LEU A 304 -15.72 -21.12 -3.88
N SER A 305 -15.96 -20.87 -2.60
CA SER A 305 -16.00 -21.93 -1.58
C SER A 305 -17.34 -22.66 -1.51
N GLY A 306 -18.41 -22.09 -2.08
CA GLY A 306 -19.77 -22.62 -1.91
C GLY A 306 -20.34 -22.38 -0.50
N GLU A 307 -19.93 -21.30 0.15
CA GLU A 307 -20.46 -20.91 1.46
C GLU A 307 -21.77 -20.14 1.28
N GLU A 308 -22.88 -20.87 1.16
CA GLU A 308 -24.16 -20.34 0.66
C GLU A 308 -24.74 -19.24 1.57
N TRP A 309 -24.58 -19.35 2.89
CA TRP A 309 -25.12 -18.35 3.81
C TRP A 309 -24.52 -16.95 3.54
N VAL A 310 -23.26 -16.87 3.09
CA VAL A 310 -22.64 -15.59 2.72
C VAL A 310 -23.33 -15.00 1.49
N LEU A 311 -23.67 -15.85 0.51
CA LEU A 311 -24.42 -15.43 -0.67
C LEU A 311 -25.85 -15.02 -0.32
N ASP A 312 -26.51 -15.73 0.60
CA ASP A 312 -27.85 -15.39 1.09
C ASP A 312 -27.90 -14.02 1.75
N VAL A 313 -26.90 -13.69 2.59
CA VAL A 313 -26.80 -12.34 3.17
C VAL A 313 -26.76 -11.28 2.08
N PHE A 314 -26.03 -11.53 1.00
CA PHE A 314 -25.93 -10.60 -0.11
C PHE A 314 -27.12 -10.57 -1.06
N ARG A 315 -28.00 -11.59 -1.03
CA ARG A 315 -29.32 -11.58 -1.68
C ARG A 315 -30.35 -10.82 -0.83
N GLY A 316 -30.17 -10.81 0.49
CA GLY A 316 -30.97 -10.07 1.46
C GLY A 316 -30.45 -8.65 1.72
N ASP A 317 -30.24 -8.31 2.99
CA ASP A 317 -29.93 -6.95 3.45
C ASP A 317 -28.43 -6.56 3.36
N GLY A 318 -27.56 -7.51 3.02
CA GLY A 318 -26.13 -7.28 2.84
C GLY A 318 -25.33 -7.07 4.13
N LYS A 319 -25.90 -7.32 5.31
CA LYS A 319 -25.23 -7.15 6.61
C LYS A 319 -24.30 -8.31 6.95
N LEU A 320 -23.22 -8.44 6.18
CA LEU A 320 -22.27 -9.54 6.31
C LEU A 320 -21.68 -9.66 7.71
N TYR A 321 -21.22 -8.57 8.32
CA TYR A 321 -20.47 -8.65 9.57
C TYR A 321 -21.36 -8.98 10.77
N GLU A 322 -22.58 -8.48 10.75
CA GLU A 322 -23.63 -8.78 11.69
C GLU A 322 -24.00 -10.27 11.60
N MET A 323 -24.20 -10.79 10.39
CA MET A 323 -24.48 -12.22 10.20
C MET A 323 -23.28 -13.10 10.58
N THR A 324 -22.04 -12.70 10.25
CA THR A 324 -20.85 -13.42 10.72
C THR A 324 -20.83 -13.48 12.24
N ALA A 325 -21.05 -12.35 12.93
CA ALA A 325 -21.06 -12.30 14.39
C ALA A 325 -22.18 -13.18 14.97
N SER A 326 -23.38 -13.12 14.40
CA SER A 326 -24.53 -13.97 14.79
C SER A 326 -24.16 -15.46 14.72
N ARG A 327 -23.56 -15.90 13.61
CA ARG A 327 -23.14 -17.31 13.44
C ARG A 327 -21.96 -17.70 14.34
N MET A 328 -21.04 -16.77 14.61
CA MET A 328 -19.89 -17.02 15.47
C MET A 328 -20.29 -17.20 16.94
N PHE A 329 -21.23 -16.39 17.41
CA PHE A 329 -21.59 -16.31 18.84
C PHE A 329 -22.95 -16.92 19.19
N GLY A 330 -23.76 -17.30 18.19
CA GLY A 330 -25.10 -17.84 18.40
C GLY A 330 -26.12 -16.79 18.86
N ILE A 331 -25.85 -15.50 18.60
CA ILE A 331 -26.69 -14.36 18.99
C ILE A 331 -27.65 -14.04 17.82
N PRO A 332 -28.96 -13.83 18.06
CA PRO A 332 -29.90 -13.40 17.02
C PRO A 332 -29.45 -12.13 16.31
N MET A 333 -29.69 -12.04 15.00
CA MET A 333 -29.19 -10.94 14.18
C MET A 333 -29.79 -9.58 14.58
N GLU A 334 -31.01 -9.60 15.09
CA GLU A 334 -31.77 -8.45 15.58
C GLU A 334 -31.12 -7.78 16.79
N GLU A 335 -30.32 -8.54 17.55
CA GLU A 335 -29.58 -8.05 18.72
C GLU A 335 -28.22 -7.44 18.34
N ILE A 336 -27.78 -7.60 17.09
CA ILE A 336 -26.46 -7.15 16.62
C ILE A 336 -26.61 -5.84 15.83
N GLY A 337 -26.50 -4.74 16.56
CA GLY A 337 -26.60 -3.39 16.03
C GLY A 337 -25.32 -2.87 15.34
N LYS A 338 -25.48 -1.80 14.56
CA LYS A 338 -24.34 -1.04 14.01
C LYS A 338 -23.60 -0.36 15.16
N GLY A 339 -22.37 -0.80 15.41
CA GLY A 339 -21.54 -0.31 16.51
C GLY A 339 -21.41 -1.28 17.69
N SER A 340 -22.10 -2.43 17.66
CA SER A 340 -21.96 -3.43 18.71
C SER A 340 -20.55 -4.05 18.73
N PRO A 341 -20.02 -4.44 19.91
CA PRO A 341 -18.75 -5.15 20.03
C PRO A 341 -18.72 -6.46 19.23
N GLU A 342 -19.84 -7.18 19.16
CA GLU A 342 -19.98 -8.45 18.43
C GLU A 342 -19.79 -8.22 16.94
N ARG A 343 -20.42 -7.19 16.39
CA ARG A 343 -20.25 -6.80 14.98
C ARG A 343 -18.80 -6.43 14.69
N ALA A 344 -18.15 -5.70 15.60
CA ALA A 344 -16.74 -5.34 15.49
C ALA A 344 -15.85 -6.60 15.45
N LYS A 345 -16.06 -7.55 16.37
CA LYS A 345 -15.41 -8.87 16.39
C LYS A 345 -15.65 -9.65 15.09
N GLY A 346 -16.89 -9.73 14.61
CA GLY A 346 -17.26 -10.38 13.36
C GLY A 346 -16.62 -9.76 12.12
N LYS A 347 -16.49 -8.43 12.09
CA LYS A 347 -15.79 -7.69 11.02
C LYS A 347 -14.31 -8.00 10.97
N VAL A 348 -13.60 -7.87 12.10
CA VAL A 348 -12.15 -8.14 12.17
C VAL A 348 -11.85 -9.59 11.80
N ALA A 349 -12.64 -10.52 12.34
CA ALA A 349 -12.52 -11.93 12.01
C ALA A 349 -12.73 -12.18 10.52
N SER A 350 -13.78 -11.62 9.91
CA SER A 350 -14.06 -11.81 8.47
C SER A 350 -12.94 -11.26 7.59
N LEU A 351 -12.47 -10.03 7.85
CA LEU A 351 -11.44 -9.38 7.04
C LEU A 351 -10.08 -10.10 7.10
N SER A 352 -9.78 -10.79 8.19
CA SER A 352 -8.54 -11.54 8.36
C SER A 352 -8.69 -13.01 7.95
N CYS A 353 -9.65 -13.71 8.58
CA CYS A 353 -9.80 -15.14 8.46
C CYS A 353 -10.18 -15.57 7.04
N GLN A 354 -10.95 -14.80 6.26
CA GLN A 354 -11.30 -15.20 4.88
C GLN A 354 -10.07 -15.49 3.99
N TYR A 355 -8.89 -14.95 4.35
CA TYR A 355 -7.61 -15.17 3.70
C TYR A 355 -6.71 -16.18 4.42
N GLY A 356 -7.26 -17.03 5.29
CA GLY A 356 -6.49 -17.96 6.12
C GLY A 356 -5.77 -17.29 7.30
N GLY A 357 -6.17 -16.05 7.66
CA GLY A 357 -5.62 -15.33 8.80
C GLY A 357 -5.69 -16.12 10.12
N SER A 358 -4.71 -15.89 10.97
CA SER A 358 -4.64 -16.40 12.36
C SER A 358 -4.44 -15.23 13.33
N LYS A 359 -4.02 -15.48 14.58
CA LYS A 359 -3.75 -14.45 15.62
C LYS A 359 -3.06 -13.20 15.05
N ASN A 360 -1.92 -13.38 14.37
CA ASN A 360 -1.14 -12.25 13.83
C ASN A 360 -1.86 -11.50 12.70
N GLY A 361 -2.73 -12.18 11.95
CA GLY A 361 -3.58 -11.56 10.95
C GLY A 361 -4.62 -10.65 11.60
N LEU A 362 -5.26 -11.11 12.68
CA LEU A 362 -6.21 -10.29 13.45
C LEU A 362 -5.52 -9.05 14.05
N ILE A 363 -4.33 -9.22 14.64
CA ILE A 363 -3.53 -8.10 15.16
C ILE A 363 -3.26 -7.07 14.05
N SER A 364 -2.85 -7.52 12.86
CA SER A 364 -2.58 -6.64 11.71
C SER A 364 -3.81 -5.88 11.22
N MET A 365 -5.02 -6.41 11.48
CA MET A 365 -6.29 -5.76 11.17
C MET A 365 -6.77 -4.78 12.26
N GLY A 366 -5.95 -4.56 13.31
CA GLY A 366 -6.25 -3.64 14.41
C GLY A 366 -7.08 -4.26 15.53
N ALA A 367 -7.09 -5.60 15.68
CA ALA A 367 -7.86 -6.26 16.73
C ALA A 367 -7.58 -5.71 18.14
N LEU A 368 -6.30 -5.49 18.47
CA LEU A 368 -5.88 -4.97 19.76
C LEU A 368 -6.32 -3.51 19.95
N ASP A 369 -6.24 -2.70 18.89
CA ASP A 369 -6.65 -1.28 18.92
C ASP A 369 -8.18 -1.13 19.08
N MET A 370 -8.93 -2.21 18.86
CA MET A 370 -10.38 -2.30 19.07
C MET A 370 -10.74 -2.84 20.47
N GLY A 371 -9.76 -2.99 21.37
CA GLY A 371 -9.96 -3.42 22.74
C GLY A 371 -10.00 -4.94 22.94
N LEU A 372 -9.61 -5.74 21.93
CA LEU A 372 -9.48 -7.20 22.09
C LEU A 372 -8.15 -7.55 22.74
N THR A 373 -8.15 -8.52 23.65
CA THR A 373 -6.91 -9.04 24.23
C THR A 373 -6.29 -10.11 23.33
N GLU A 374 -4.98 -10.36 23.47
CA GLU A 374 -4.31 -11.41 22.72
C GLU A 374 -4.88 -12.82 22.99
N GLU A 375 -5.45 -13.03 24.17
CA GLU A 375 -6.07 -14.29 24.60
C GLU A 375 -7.43 -14.52 23.95
N GLU A 376 -8.15 -13.45 23.60
CA GLU A 376 -9.43 -13.54 22.88
C GLU A 376 -9.26 -13.91 21.39
N LEU A 377 -8.07 -13.72 20.80
CA LEU A 377 -7.87 -13.88 19.36
C LEU A 377 -7.96 -15.35 18.87
N PRO A 378 -7.33 -16.35 19.52
CA PRO A 378 -7.45 -17.74 19.09
C PRO A 378 -8.89 -18.28 19.14
N PRO A 379 -9.68 -18.07 20.24
CA PRO A 379 -11.09 -18.42 20.25
C PRO A 379 -11.89 -17.74 19.14
N LEU A 380 -11.60 -16.48 18.84
CA LEU A 380 -12.29 -15.74 17.78
C LEU A 380 -12.02 -16.33 16.40
N VAL A 381 -10.76 -16.71 16.11
CA VAL A 381 -10.39 -17.42 14.87
C VAL A 381 -11.11 -18.77 14.79
N ALA A 382 -11.16 -19.53 15.89
CA ALA A 382 -11.83 -20.83 15.93
C ALA A 382 -13.33 -20.70 15.68
N ALA A 383 -14.01 -19.74 16.31
CA ALA A 383 -15.42 -19.46 16.11
C ALA A 383 -15.73 -19.10 14.65
N TRP A 384 -14.91 -18.24 14.02
CA TRP A 384 -15.08 -17.89 12.62
C TRP A 384 -14.93 -19.10 11.70
N ARG A 385 -13.91 -19.94 11.93
CA ARG A 385 -13.67 -21.15 11.12
C ARG A 385 -14.81 -22.16 11.27
N LYS A 386 -15.36 -22.32 12.47
CA LYS A 386 -16.53 -23.16 12.72
C LYS A 386 -17.78 -22.62 12.00
N ALA A 387 -17.94 -21.30 11.94
CA ALA A 387 -19.06 -20.66 11.24
C ALA A 387 -18.95 -20.69 9.71
N ASN A 388 -17.75 -20.93 9.15
CA ASN A 388 -17.44 -20.91 7.72
C ASN A 388 -16.73 -22.21 7.26
N PRO A 389 -17.34 -23.39 7.44
CA PRO A 389 -16.67 -24.66 7.19
C PRO A 389 -16.29 -24.85 5.71
N HIS A 390 -17.09 -24.36 4.77
CA HIS A 390 -16.81 -24.54 3.34
C HIS A 390 -15.66 -23.65 2.89
N MET A 391 -15.55 -22.43 3.44
CA MET A 391 -14.36 -21.59 3.19
C MET A 391 -13.08 -22.24 3.71
N VAL A 392 -13.11 -22.81 4.92
CA VAL A 392 -11.95 -23.48 5.51
C VAL A 392 -11.56 -24.70 4.67
N GLN A 393 -12.52 -25.52 4.27
CA GLN A 393 -12.27 -26.67 3.39
C GLN A 393 -11.66 -26.23 2.06
N PHE A 394 -12.22 -25.18 1.44
CA PHE A 394 -11.72 -24.64 0.18
C PHE A 394 -10.26 -24.21 0.25
N TRP A 395 -9.77 -23.65 1.37
CA TRP A 395 -8.36 -23.30 1.51
C TRP A 395 -7.45 -24.53 1.42
N TRP A 396 -7.82 -25.61 2.11
CA TRP A 396 -7.05 -26.85 2.11
C TRP A 396 -7.12 -27.57 0.78
N ASP A 397 -8.28 -27.54 0.11
CA ASP A 397 -8.44 -28.07 -1.24
C ASP A 397 -7.53 -27.34 -2.23
N VAL A 398 -7.48 -26.01 -2.15
CA VAL A 398 -6.58 -25.18 -2.98
C VAL A 398 -5.11 -25.50 -2.71
N ASP A 399 -4.71 -25.63 -1.44
CA ASP A 399 -3.33 -25.97 -1.07
C ASP A 399 -2.93 -27.36 -1.59
N ALA A 400 -3.77 -28.37 -1.34
CA ALA A 400 -3.55 -29.73 -1.80
C ALA A 400 -3.49 -29.81 -3.33
N ALA A 401 -4.38 -29.11 -4.03
CA ALA A 401 -4.38 -29.07 -5.49
C ALA A 401 -3.14 -28.39 -6.07
N ALA A 402 -2.67 -27.30 -5.45
CA ALA A 402 -1.45 -26.61 -5.86
C ALA A 402 -0.20 -27.49 -5.64
N ILE A 403 -0.09 -28.14 -4.47
CA ILE A 403 0.99 -29.08 -4.17
C ILE A 403 0.99 -30.21 -5.20
N LYS A 404 -0.15 -30.88 -5.38
CA LYS A 404 -0.31 -31.98 -6.34
C LYS A 404 0.06 -31.56 -7.76
N ALA A 405 -0.35 -30.36 -8.18
CA ALA A 405 -0.02 -29.86 -9.51
C ALA A 405 1.50 -29.70 -9.71
N VAL A 406 2.23 -29.30 -8.67
CA VAL A 406 3.69 -29.11 -8.73
C VAL A 406 4.45 -30.43 -8.58
N THR A 407 4.08 -31.27 -7.62
CA THR A 407 4.81 -32.50 -7.29
C THR A 407 4.57 -33.58 -8.34
N GLU A 408 3.32 -33.78 -8.77
CA GLU A 408 2.95 -34.79 -9.75
C GLU A 408 3.01 -34.27 -11.19
N LYS A 409 3.19 -32.96 -11.38
CA LYS A 409 3.18 -32.27 -12.69
C LYS A 409 1.88 -32.52 -13.46
N GLN A 410 0.77 -32.66 -12.74
CA GLN A 410 -0.56 -32.87 -13.30
C GLN A 410 -1.40 -31.61 -13.23
N LYS A 411 -2.37 -31.50 -14.13
CA LYS A 411 -3.39 -30.46 -14.05
C LYS A 411 -4.41 -30.84 -12.98
N THR A 412 -4.62 -29.98 -11.99
CA THR A 412 -5.62 -30.19 -10.94
C THR A 412 -6.67 -29.07 -10.96
N LYS A 413 -7.80 -29.29 -10.29
CA LYS A 413 -8.93 -28.37 -10.30
C LYS A 413 -9.64 -28.37 -8.95
N VAL A 414 -9.96 -27.19 -8.45
CA VAL A 414 -10.78 -26.98 -7.25
C VAL A 414 -11.90 -26.02 -7.62
N GLY A 415 -13.13 -26.52 -7.67
CA GLY A 415 -14.29 -25.75 -8.13
C GLY A 415 -14.05 -25.14 -9.51
N LYS A 416 -13.92 -23.81 -9.57
CA LYS A 416 -13.71 -23.02 -10.81
C LYS A 416 -12.26 -22.60 -11.04
N ILE A 417 -11.34 -23.05 -10.18
CA ILE A 417 -9.92 -22.72 -10.24
C ILE A 417 -9.15 -23.92 -10.77
N ILE A 418 -8.24 -23.68 -11.70
CA ILE A 418 -7.42 -24.72 -12.33
C ILE A 418 -5.96 -24.46 -12.03
N PHE A 419 -5.23 -25.49 -11.62
CA PHE A 419 -3.80 -25.43 -11.34
C PHE A 419 -3.05 -26.26 -12.39
N GLU A 420 -1.97 -25.70 -12.90
CA GLU A 420 -1.17 -26.32 -13.96
C GLU A 420 0.30 -25.97 -13.76
N TYR A 421 1.16 -26.99 -13.66
CA TYR A 421 2.60 -26.79 -13.70
C TYR A 421 3.10 -26.89 -15.15
N LYS A 422 3.72 -25.84 -15.65
CA LYS A 422 4.28 -25.81 -17.01
C LYS A 422 5.59 -25.03 -17.05
N SER A 423 6.63 -25.67 -17.59
CA SER A 423 7.93 -25.04 -17.87
C SER A 423 8.53 -24.29 -16.67
N GLY A 424 8.46 -24.90 -15.47
CA GLY A 424 9.00 -24.30 -14.26
C GLY A 424 8.10 -23.25 -13.59
N ILE A 425 6.84 -23.12 -14.00
CA ILE A 425 5.88 -22.15 -13.43
C ILE A 425 4.61 -22.90 -13.04
N LEU A 426 4.12 -22.66 -11.82
CA LEU A 426 2.76 -23.01 -11.42
C LEU A 426 1.83 -21.88 -11.86
N PHE A 427 0.86 -22.23 -12.70
CA PHE A 427 -0.23 -21.35 -13.10
C PHE A 427 -1.50 -21.68 -12.33
N ILE A 428 -2.16 -20.65 -11.82
CA ILE A 428 -3.49 -20.73 -11.24
C ILE A 428 -4.44 -19.95 -12.15
N THR A 429 -5.27 -20.66 -12.90
CA THR A 429 -6.26 -20.06 -13.80
C THR A 429 -7.53 -19.75 -13.01
N LEU A 430 -7.87 -18.46 -12.95
CA LEU A 430 -9.07 -17.93 -12.29
C LEU A 430 -10.31 -18.12 -13.18
N PRO A 431 -11.53 -17.97 -12.63
CA PRO A 431 -12.76 -18.12 -13.41
C PRO A 431 -12.87 -17.18 -14.63
N SER A 432 -12.17 -16.04 -14.61
CA SER A 432 -12.09 -15.11 -15.75
C SER A 432 -11.16 -15.58 -16.88
N GLY A 433 -10.49 -16.73 -16.72
CA GLY A 433 -9.42 -17.20 -17.61
C GLY A 433 -8.04 -16.59 -17.34
N ARG A 434 -7.96 -15.55 -16.49
CA ARG A 434 -6.69 -14.93 -16.09
C ARG A 434 -5.84 -15.91 -15.30
N LYS A 435 -4.53 -15.91 -15.52
CA LYS A 435 -3.57 -16.76 -14.82
C LYS A 435 -2.76 -15.98 -13.79
N LEU A 436 -2.72 -16.48 -12.56
CA LEU A 436 -1.68 -16.15 -11.59
C LEU A 436 -0.49 -17.07 -11.84
N SER A 437 0.72 -16.59 -11.57
CA SER A 437 1.95 -17.29 -11.90
C SER A 437 2.86 -17.35 -10.69
N TYR A 438 3.46 -18.52 -10.43
CA TYR A 438 4.41 -18.75 -9.35
C TYR A 438 5.62 -19.46 -9.94
N VAL A 439 6.76 -18.77 -9.99
CA VAL A 439 7.95 -19.22 -10.73
C VAL A 439 8.80 -20.13 -9.85
N LYS A 440 9.31 -21.21 -10.43
CA LYS A 440 10.11 -22.26 -9.78
C LYS A 440 9.54 -22.69 -8.43
N PRO A 441 8.28 -23.18 -8.41
CA PRO A 441 7.67 -23.65 -7.19
C PRO A 441 8.37 -24.93 -6.70
N ARG A 442 8.60 -25.05 -5.40
CA ARG A 442 9.26 -26.21 -4.75
C ARG A 442 8.74 -26.42 -3.34
N MET A 443 8.76 -27.66 -2.87
CA MET A 443 8.49 -27.97 -1.46
C MET A 443 9.68 -27.52 -0.61
N ALA A 444 9.39 -26.84 0.49
CA ALA A 444 10.37 -26.50 1.52
C ALA A 444 9.67 -26.33 2.88
N VAL A 445 10.45 -26.49 3.94
CA VAL A 445 9.98 -26.21 5.30
C VAL A 445 9.73 -24.71 5.45
N ASN A 446 8.49 -24.35 5.78
CA ASN A 446 8.11 -22.96 6.00
C ASN A 446 8.58 -22.47 7.39
N ARG A 447 8.39 -21.18 7.68
CA ARG A 447 8.75 -20.56 8.98
C ARG A 447 8.08 -21.17 10.21
N PHE A 448 7.08 -22.04 10.02
CA PHE A 448 6.35 -22.73 11.08
C PHE A 448 6.75 -24.20 11.22
N GLY A 449 7.85 -24.62 10.57
CA GLY A 449 8.34 -25.99 10.65
C GLY A 449 7.50 -27.02 9.89
N ARG A 450 6.64 -26.58 8.96
CA ARG A 450 5.81 -27.47 8.14
C ARG A 450 6.25 -27.44 6.70
N ASP A 451 6.20 -28.59 6.03
CA ASP A 451 6.40 -28.63 4.59
C ASP A 451 5.29 -27.85 3.88
N GLY A 452 5.70 -26.97 2.96
CA GLY A 452 4.78 -26.17 2.18
C GLY A 452 5.39 -25.76 0.84
N LEU A 453 4.52 -25.31 -0.06
CA LEU A 453 4.95 -24.84 -1.36
C LEU A 453 5.60 -23.45 -1.25
N THR A 454 6.85 -23.36 -1.70
CA THR A 454 7.61 -22.11 -1.85
C THR A 454 7.89 -21.86 -3.33
N TYR A 455 8.28 -20.65 -3.70
CA TYR A 455 8.54 -20.26 -5.09
C TYR A 455 9.57 -19.13 -5.15
N GLU A 456 10.24 -18.98 -6.29
CA GLU A 456 11.11 -17.84 -6.56
C GLU A 456 10.28 -16.63 -7.01
N GLY A 457 10.65 -15.45 -6.53
CA GLY A 457 9.94 -14.20 -6.80
C GLY A 457 10.53 -13.04 -6.00
N ILE A 458 9.84 -11.90 -5.99
CA ILE A 458 10.27 -10.73 -5.19
C ILE A 458 10.16 -11.10 -3.71
N SER A 459 11.31 -11.29 -3.04
CA SER A 459 11.46 -11.18 -1.59
C SER A 459 11.58 -9.71 -1.21
#